data_AF-A0A7J7J4E6-F1
#
_entry.id   AF-A0A7J7J4E6-F1
#
_cell.length_a   1.000
_cell.length_b   1.000
_cell.length_c   1.000
_cell.angle_alpha   90.00
_cell.angle_beta   90.00
_cell.angle_gamma   90.00
#
_symmetry.space_group_name_H-M   'P 1'
#
loop_
_entity.id
_entity.type
_entity.pdbx_description
1 polymer ?
#
loop_
_entity_poly.entity_id
_entity_poly.type
_entity_poly.pdbx_seq_one_letter_code
_entity_poly.pdbx_strand_id
1 'polypeptide(L)'
;MYLHRYIRLTPAYGFMLLFYTCLMLYSYDGPLKPVNTAIGDAFCSSHWYANILYVNNVVKPLEQCAPWSWYLSDDFQYFLLTPFVVYILYRLPVGGVILSVAMVMASIGSAIGASVKYDLGVAMFFGRTSFLDPVEITDDAQDYYYAPWTRYQSFGIGILFGYCLWRCNGKMPLSKVGNVCMWVISLGIMLAVLYGPYELIAGKRVGTVAETAIYNGFGRTGWSIALGYIILACCLESGGWVNELLSWPGFVPLAE
;
A
#
# COMPACT_ATOMS: atom_id res chain seq x y z
N MET A 1 -9.76 -4.51 20.78
CA MET A 1 -9.53 -4.18 19.36
C MET A 1 -8.15 -4.68 18.89
N TYR A 2 -7.04 -4.17 19.44
CA TYR A 2 -5.68 -4.58 19.01
C TYR A 2 -5.38 -6.07 19.18
N LEU A 3 -5.61 -6.62 20.38
CA LEU A 3 -5.36 -8.04 20.65
C LEU A 3 -6.17 -8.98 19.73
N HIS A 4 -7.44 -8.64 19.47
CA HIS A 4 -8.29 -9.42 18.58
C HIS A 4 -7.76 -9.43 17.14
N ARG A 5 -7.34 -8.27 16.62
CA ARG A 5 -6.73 -8.20 15.28
C ARG A 5 -5.43 -8.99 15.21
N TYR A 6 -4.59 -8.86 16.24
CA TYR A 6 -3.34 -9.60 16.34
C TYR A 6 -3.57 -11.13 16.32
N ILE A 7 -4.48 -11.65 17.16
CA ILE A 7 -4.78 -13.08 17.21
C ILE A 7 -5.40 -13.59 15.89
N ARG A 8 -6.13 -12.74 15.16
CA ARG A 8 -6.69 -13.12 13.84
C ARG A 8 -5.61 -13.20 12.75
N LEU A 9 -4.68 -12.24 12.71
CA LEU A 9 -3.70 -12.09 11.61
C LEU A 9 -2.46 -12.98 11.81
N THR A 10 -1.93 -13.00 13.03
CA THR A 10 -0.62 -13.59 13.34
C THR A 10 -0.53 -15.10 13.10
N PRO A 11 -1.57 -15.94 13.33
CA PRO A 11 -1.47 -17.37 13.05
C PRO A 11 -1.27 -17.67 11.56
N ALA A 12 -2.05 -17.03 10.68
CA ALA A 12 -1.94 -17.20 9.23
C ALA A 12 -0.58 -16.67 8.73
N TYR A 13 -0.15 -15.53 9.26
CA TYR A 13 1.15 -14.97 8.93
C TYR A 13 2.31 -15.85 9.39
N GLY A 14 2.24 -16.37 10.62
CA GLY A 14 3.21 -17.31 11.18
C GLY A 14 3.28 -18.61 10.38
N PHE A 15 2.14 -19.16 9.95
CA PHE A 15 2.10 -20.31 9.06
C PHE A 15 2.80 -20.01 7.72
N MET A 16 2.53 -18.84 7.11
CA MET A 16 3.19 -18.45 5.86
C MET A 16 4.71 -18.29 6.02
N LEU A 17 5.17 -17.72 7.14
CA LEU A 17 6.59 -17.62 7.46
C LEU A 17 7.23 -19.00 7.57
N LEU A 18 6.60 -19.93 8.31
CA LEU A 18 7.09 -21.31 8.44
C LEU A 18 7.09 -22.05 7.10
N PHE A 19 6.03 -21.88 6.31
CA PHE A 19 5.95 -22.48 4.97
C PHE A 19 7.08 -21.97 4.08
N TYR A 20 7.36 -20.66 4.11
CA TYR A 20 8.42 -20.07 3.31
C TYR A 20 9.82 -20.54 3.74
N THR A 21 10.12 -20.48 5.03
CA THR A 21 11.47 -20.78 5.54
C THR A 21 11.75 -22.29 5.58
N CYS A 22 10.75 -23.11 5.88
CA CYS A 22 10.95 -24.54 6.07
C CYS A 22 10.54 -25.38 4.87
N LEU A 23 9.47 -25.04 4.14
CA LEU A 23 8.87 -25.93 3.16
C LEU A 23 9.22 -25.56 1.71
N MET A 24 9.24 -24.26 1.39
CA MET A 24 9.51 -23.77 0.03
C MET A 24 10.89 -24.20 -0.49
N LEU A 25 11.88 -24.30 0.39
CA LEU A 25 13.23 -24.77 0.07
C LEU A 25 13.28 -26.19 -0.51
N TYR A 26 12.35 -27.05 -0.11
CA TYR A 26 12.26 -28.45 -0.56
C TYR A 26 11.20 -28.66 -1.65
N SER A 27 10.31 -27.70 -1.84
CA SER A 27 9.13 -27.83 -2.71
C SER A 27 9.34 -27.27 -4.12
N TYR A 28 10.38 -26.45 -4.31
CA TYR A 28 10.57 -25.69 -5.55
C TYR A 28 12.01 -25.79 -6.07
N ASP A 29 12.15 -26.30 -7.29
CA ASP A 29 13.41 -26.34 -8.05
C ASP A 29 13.19 -25.55 -9.35
N GLY A 30 13.44 -24.25 -9.29
CA GLY A 30 13.26 -23.33 -10.42
C GLY A 30 14.20 -22.13 -10.33
N PRO A 31 14.24 -21.26 -11.36
CA PRO A 31 15.19 -20.15 -11.45
C PRO A 31 15.01 -19.09 -10.36
N LEU A 32 13.83 -19.05 -9.71
CA LEU A 32 13.54 -18.21 -8.56
C LEU A 32 13.73 -18.92 -7.21
N LYS A 33 14.31 -20.13 -7.20
CA LYS A 33 14.66 -20.82 -5.95
C LYS A 33 15.55 -19.88 -5.15
N PRO A 34 15.33 -19.70 -3.84
CA PRO A 34 16.15 -18.80 -3.04
C PRO A 34 17.63 -19.18 -3.18
N VAL A 35 18.38 -18.41 -3.98
CA VAL A 35 19.74 -18.76 -4.43
C VAL A 35 20.75 -18.70 -3.27
N ASN A 36 20.39 -18.01 -2.17
CA ASN A 36 21.21 -17.86 -0.97
C ASN A 36 20.40 -18.20 0.30
N THR A 37 20.01 -19.47 0.44
CA THR A 37 19.32 -19.98 1.63
C THR A 37 20.08 -19.67 2.93
N ALA A 38 21.41 -19.75 2.93
CA ALA A 38 22.24 -19.45 4.09
C ALA A 38 22.10 -17.99 4.59
N ILE A 39 21.90 -17.03 3.69
CA ILE A 39 21.70 -15.62 4.05
C ILE A 39 20.28 -15.40 4.56
N GLY A 40 19.28 -15.99 3.88
CA GLY A 40 17.88 -15.93 4.33
C GLY A 40 17.67 -16.58 5.70
N ASP A 41 18.33 -17.71 5.96
CA ASP A 41 18.32 -18.42 7.24
C ASP A 41 19.03 -17.61 8.34
N ALA A 42 20.14 -16.94 8.01
CA ALA A 42 20.83 -16.04 8.94
C ALA A 42 19.98 -14.81 9.30
N PHE A 43 19.33 -14.17 8.32
CA PHE A 43 18.41 -13.06 8.55
C PHE A 43 17.18 -13.49 9.36
N CYS A 44 16.60 -14.64 9.05
CA CYS A 44 15.42 -15.10 9.75
C CYS A 44 15.73 -15.53 11.19
N SER A 45 16.80 -16.28 11.42
CA SER A 45 17.20 -16.69 12.77
C SER A 45 17.54 -15.51 13.68
N SER A 46 18.10 -14.42 13.13
CA SER A 46 18.42 -13.21 13.87
C SER A 46 17.22 -12.26 14.06
N HIS A 47 16.30 -12.16 13.09
CA HIS A 47 15.24 -11.14 13.06
C HIS A 47 13.80 -11.69 12.99
N TRP A 48 13.56 -12.98 13.29
CA TRP A 48 12.20 -13.57 13.31
C TRP A 48 11.21 -12.76 14.17
N TYR A 49 11.69 -12.24 15.31
CA TYR A 49 10.89 -11.47 16.26
C TYR A 49 10.32 -10.20 15.62
N ALA A 50 11.04 -9.57 14.69
CA ALA A 50 10.62 -8.33 14.04
C ALA A 50 9.37 -8.54 13.16
N ASN A 51 9.20 -9.76 12.62
CA ASN A 51 8.01 -10.12 11.86
C ASN A 51 6.81 -10.30 12.81
N ILE A 52 6.98 -11.01 13.92
CA ILE A 52 5.90 -11.24 14.90
C ILE A 52 5.45 -9.93 15.56
N LEU A 53 6.38 -9.03 15.82
CA LEU A 53 6.11 -7.70 16.38
C LEU A 53 5.61 -6.69 15.33
N TYR A 54 5.54 -7.05 14.05
CA TYR A 54 5.15 -6.17 12.95
C TYR A 54 6.02 -4.90 12.82
N VAL A 55 7.35 -5.06 12.93
CA VAL A 55 8.35 -3.98 12.85
C VAL A 55 9.49 -4.28 11.89
N ASN A 56 9.39 -5.32 11.07
CA ASN A 56 10.44 -5.71 10.11
C ASN A 56 10.66 -4.69 8.98
N ASN A 57 9.72 -3.77 8.77
CA ASN A 57 9.82 -2.65 7.85
C ASN A 57 10.66 -1.48 8.39
N VAL A 58 10.96 -1.45 9.70
CA VAL A 58 11.73 -0.39 10.36
C VAL A 58 13.02 -0.95 10.98
N VAL A 59 12.94 -2.13 11.60
CA VAL A 59 14.10 -2.82 12.16
C VAL A 59 14.76 -3.61 11.05
N LYS A 60 15.93 -3.13 10.60
CA LYS A 60 16.78 -3.83 9.62
C LYS A 60 16.00 -4.30 8.39
N PRO A 61 15.39 -3.38 7.63
CA PRO A 61 14.42 -3.75 6.59
C PRO A 61 15.06 -4.44 5.37
N LEU A 62 16.39 -4.44 5.26
CA LEU A 62 17.14 -5.21 4.26
C LEU A 62 17.45 -6.64 4.72
N GLU A 63 17.38 -6.91 6.03
CA GLU A 63 17.68 -8.19 6.65
C GLU A 63 16.37 -8.89 7.10
N GLN A 64 15.31 -8.78 6.30
CA GLN A 64 14.00 -9.36 6.62
C GLN A 64 13.95 -10.87 6.35
N CYS A 65 13.34 -11.63 7.26
CA CYS A 65 13.04 -13.05 7.05
C CYS A 65 12.15 -13.30 5.81
N ALA A 66 11.15 -12.44 5.59
CA ALA A 66 10.23 -12.52 4.46
C ALA A 66 10.13 -11.14 3.76
N PRO A 67 10.84 -10.93 2.63
CA PRO A 67 10.94 -9.60 2.00
C PRO A 67 9.64 -9.00 1.46
N TRP A 68 8.55 -9.75 1.38
CA TRP A 68 7.23 -9.19 1.04
C TRP A 68 6.43 -8.80 2.28
N SER A 69 6.82 -9.20 3.49
CA SER A 69 5.95 -9.06 4.66
C SER A 69 5.91 -7.66 5.26
N TRP A 70 6.79 -6.75 4.83
CA TRP A 70 6.85 -5.36 5.27
C TRP A 70 5.49 -4.64 5.18
N TYR A 71 4.67 -4.91 4.15
CA TYR A 71 3.37 -4.23 3.99
C TYR A 71 2.39 -4.61 5.09
N LEU A 72 2.54 -5.81 5.66
CA LEU A 72 1.71 -6.29 6.76
C LEU A 72 2.08 -5.56 8.05
N SER A 73 3.37 -5.25 8.21
CA SER A 73 3.87 -4.41 9.31
C SER A 73 3.41 -2.96 9.19
N ASP A 74 3.47 -2.38 7.99
CA ASP A 74 2.87 -1.07 7.71
C ASP A 74 1.39 -1.03 8.11
N ASP A 75 0.59 -2.01 7.67
CA ASP A 75 -0.84 -2.07 7.98
C ASP A 75 -1.12 -2.18 9.49
N PHE A 76 -0.36 -3.02 10.21
CA PHE A 76 -0.52 -3.13 11.66
C PHE A 76 -0.14 -1.82 12.36
N GLN A 77 0.95 -1.17 11.96
CA GLN A 77 1.40 0.12 12.50
C GLN A 77 0.37 1.23 12.27
N TYR A 78 -0.19 1.33 11.06
CA TYR A 78 -1.24 2.30 10.76
C TYR A 78 -2.52 2.03 11.53
N PHE A 79 -2.85 0.75 11.77
CA PHE A 79 -3.99 0.37 12.59
C PHE A 79 -3.83 0.79 14.05
N LEU A 80 -2.61 0.72 14.62
CA LEU A 80 -2.34 1.26 15.96
C LEU A 80 -2.59 2.77 16.05
N LEU A 81 -2.31 3.49 14.96
CA LEU A 81 -2.56 4.93 14.88
C LEU A 81 -4.05 5.27 14.66
N THR A 82 -4.82 4.36 14.05
CA THR A 82 -6.18 4.63 13.58
C THR A 82 -7.13 5.14 14.66
N PRO A 83 -7.23 4.54 15.86
CA PRO A 83 -8.15 5.03 16.89
C PRO A 83 -7.88 6.46 17.33
N PHE A 84 -6.62 6.91 17.31
CA PHE A 84 -6.27 8.30 17.63
C PHE A 84 -6.80 9.26 16.56
N VAL A 85 -6.56 8.96 15.28
CA VAL A 85 -7.05 9.78 14.15
C VAL A 85 -8.58 9.80 14.12
N VAL A 86 -9.22 8.63 14.28
CA VAL A 86 -10.69 8.50 14.31
C VAL A 86 -11.29 9.22 15.52
N TYR A 87 -10.65 9.17 16.69
CA TYR A 87 -11.10 9.91 17.87
C TYR A 87 -11.14 11.42 17.63
N ILE A 88 -10.11 11.97 16.98
CA ILE A 88 -10.07 13.40 16.62
C ILE A 88 -11.12 13.70 15.55
N LEU A 89 -11.29 12.86 14.53
CA LEU A 89 -12.36 13.00 13.51
C LEU A 89 -13.76 13.00 14.15
N TYR A 90 -13.97 12.21 15.19
CA TYR A 90 -15.24 12.15 15.91
C TYR A 90 -15.48 13.39 16.79
N ARG A 91 -14.46 13.85 17.53
CA ARG A 91 -14.59 14.97 18.48
C ARG A 91 -14.49 16.34 17.82
N LEU A 92 -13.58 16.50 16.87
CA LEU A 92 -13.20 17.73 16.21
C LEU A 92 -13.11 17.46 14.69
N PRO A 93 -14.24 17.36 13.98
CA PRO A 93 -14.28 16.85 12.61
C PRO A 93 -13.37 17.63 11.65
N VAL A 94 -13.37 18.96 11.73
CA VAL A 94 -12.48 19.82 10.93
C VAL A 94 -11.02 19.55 11.29
N GLY A 95 -10.68 19.47 12.58
CA GLY A 95 -9.32 19.19 13.04
C GLY A 95 -8.84 17.80 12.63
N GLY A 96 -9.70 16.79 12.67
CA GLY A 96 -9.39 15.43 12.26
C GLY A 96 -9.18 15.31 10.75
N VAL A 97 -9.98 16.02 9.95
CA VAL A 97 -9.77 16.10 8.49
C VAL A 97 -8.45 16.80 8.18
N ILE A 98 -8.16 17.95 8.82
CA ILE A 98 -6.88 18.66 8.66
C ILE A 98 -5.71 17.76 9.02
N LEU A 99 -5.77 17.06 10.16
CA LEU A 99 -4.73 16.13 10.59
C LEU A 99 -4.53 15.01 9.56
N SER A 100 -5.61 14.36 9.14
CA SER A 100 -5.54 13.25 8.17
C SER A 100 -4.94 13.71 6.84
N VAL A 101 -5.39 14.86 6.32
CA VAL A 101 -4.85 15.45 5.09
C VAL A 101 -3.37 15.84 5.28
N ALA A 102 -3.00 16.44 6.40
CA ALA A 102 -1.61 16.80 6.68
C ALA A 102 -0.70 15.56 6.71
N MET A 103 -1.15 14.45 7.30
CA MET A 103 -0.41 13.19 7.30
C MET A 103 -0.28 12.57 5.91
N VAL A 104 -1.35 12.62 5.09
CA VAL A 104 -1.29 12.20 3.68
C VAL A 104 -0.30 13.06 2.90
N MET A 105 -0.34 14.38 3.06
CA MET A 105 0.57 15.31 2.38
C MET A 105 2.03 15.12 2.83
N ALA A 106 2.26 14.86 4.12
CA ALA A 106 3.59 14.51 4.63
C ALA A 106 4.10 13.20 4.01
N SER A 107 3.21 12.21 3.85
CA SER A 107 3.54 10.94 3.21
C SER A 107 3.94 11.12 1.75
N ILE A 108 3.13 11.87 0.99
CA ILE A 108 3.43 12.23 -0.41
C ILE A 108 4.76 12.97 -0.51
N GLY A 109 4.97 13.97 0.35
CA GLY A 109 6.22 14.74 0.39
C GLY A 109 7.44 13.87 0.69
N SER A 110 7.31 12.91 1.60
CA SER A 110 8.39 11.96 1.91
C SER A 110 8.68 11.01 0.75
N ALA A 111 7.66 10.55 0.01
CA ALA A 111 7.82 9.71 -1.17
C ALA A 111 8.50 10.47 -2.32
N ILE A 112 8.10 11.72 -2.57
CA ILE A 112 8.73 12.60 -3.57
C ILE A 112 10.18 12.89 -3.15
N GLY A 113 10.40 13.28 -1.90
CA GLY A 113 11.74 13.59 -1.37
C GLY A 113 12.70 12.40 -1.47
N ALA A 114 12.24 11.20 -1.14
CA ALA A 114 13.01 9.97 -1.32
C ALA A 114 13.32 9.70 -2.79
N SER A 115 12.32 9.86 -3.67
CA SER A 115 12.50 9.66 -5.11
C SER A 115 13.52 10.61 -5.73
N VAL A 116 13.57 11.86 -5.28
CA VAL A 116 14.53 12.86 -5.76
C VAL A 116 15.91 12.62 -5.16
N LYS A 117 16.01 12.33 -3.86
CA LYS A 117 17.29 12.17 -3.15
C LYS A 117 18.06 10.95 -3.63
N TYR A 118 17.37 9.82 -3.83
CA TYR A 118 17.98 8.53 -4.15
C TYR A 118 17.80 8.12 -5.60
N ASP A 119 17.28 9.03 -6.42
CA ASP A 119 17.15 8.80 -7.85
C ASP A 119 16.31 7.58 -8.24
N LEU A 120 15.19 7.39 -7.53
CA LEU A 120 14.35 6.20 -7.65
C LEU A 120 13.55 6.16 -8.96
N GLY A 121 13.38 4.95 -9.50
CA GLY A 121 12.43 4.65 -10.57
C GLY A 121 10.97 4.65 -10.09
N VAL A 122 10.06 4.47 -11.05
CA VAL A 122 8.59 4.35 -10.84
C VAL A 122 8.24 3.19 -9.91
N ALA A 123 8.95 2.08 -10.05
CA ALA A 123 8.95 1.02 -9.07
C ALA A 123 10.11 1.33 -8.14
N MET A 124 9.84 1.93 -6.97
CA MET A 124 10.83 2.31 -5.93
C MET A 124 11.82 1.20 -5.51
N PHE A 125 11.64 -0.02 -6.03
CA PHE A 125 12.53 -1.17 -5.94
C PHE A 125 13.61 -1.22 -7.03
N PHE A 126 13.59 -0.32 -8.02
CA PHE A 126 14.49 -0.31 -9.18
C PHE A 126 15.02 1.10 -9.45
N GLY A 127 16.27 1.19 -9.92
CA GLY A 127 16.84 2.43 -10.44
C GLY A 127 16.14 2.91 -11.73
N ARG A 128 16.36 4.17 -12.11
CA ARG A 128 15.70 4.77 -13.30
C ARG A 128 16.15 4.19 -14.64
N THR A 129 17.34 3.61 -14.69
CA THR A 129 18.01 3.27 -15.95
C THR A 129 17.61 1.91 -16.53
N SER A 130 17.25 0.92 -15.70
CA SER A 130 16.90 -0.41 -16.20
C SER A 130 16.21 -1.29 -15.13
N PHE A 131 15.17 -2.05 -15.51
CA PHE A 131 14.59 -3.13 -14.68
C PHE A 131 15.49 -4.36 -14.57
N LEU A 132 16.45 -4.50 -15.49
CA LEU A 132 17.31 -5.68 -15.66
C LEU A 132 18.75 -5.45 -15.19
N ASP A 133 19.17 -4.19 -15.03
CA ASP A 133 20.45 -3.91 -14.40
C ASP A 133 20.18 -3.66 -12.92
N PRO A 134 20.75 -4.46 -12.01
CA PRO A 134 20.88 -4.05 -10.64
C PRO A 134 21.83 -2.85 -10.64
N VAL A 135 21.28 -1.66 -10.87
CA VAL A 135 21.87 -0.45 -10.29
C VAL A 135 22.07 -0.79 -8.83
N GLU A 136 23.24 -0.49 -8.27
CA GLU A 136 23.46 -0.52 -6.82
C GLU A 136 22.43 0.43 -6.20
N ILE A 137 21.24 -0.08 -5.95
CA ILE A 137 20.24 0.57 -5.13
C ILE A 137 20.93 0.58 -3.78
N THR A 138 21.38 1.76 -3.36
CA THR A 138 22.02 1.90 -2.07
C THR A 138 21.09 1.32 -1.01
N ASP A 139 21.66 0.72 0.03
CA ASP A 139 20.90 0.22 1.18
C ASP A 139 19.89 1.28 1.67
N ASP A 140 20.30 2.56 1.64
CA ASP A 140 19.46 3.72 1.94
C ASP A 140 18.19 3.85 1.06
N ALA A 141 18.26 3.50 -0.23
CA ALA A 141 17.12 3.59 -1.15
C ALA A 141 16.10 2.47 -0.89
N GLN A 142 16.58 1.26 -0.57
CA GLN A 142 15.72 0.14 -0.21
C GLN A 142 15.07 0.34 1.16
N ASP A 143 15.75 0.95 2.12
CA ASP A 143 15.17 1.34 3.41
C ASP A 143 13.93 2.24 3.23
N TYR A 144 13.98 3.18 2.30
CA TYR A 144 12.87 4.08 2.00
C TYR A 144 11.69 3.41 1.28
N TYR A 145 11.94 2.31 0.58
CA TYR A 145 10.88 1.50 0.00
C TYR A 145 10.00 0.89 1.08
N TYR A 146 10.60 0.37 2.16
CA TYR A 146 9.90 -0.27 3.27
C TYR A 146 9.39 0.72 4.32
N ALA A 147 9.85 1.97 4.27
CA ALA A 147 9.52 2.97 5.27
C ALA A 147 8.01 3.28 5.35
N PRO A 148 7.40 3.21 6.55
CA PRO A 148 5.96 3.42 6.72
C PRO A 148 5.52 4.86 6.37
N TRP A 149 6.40 5.85 6.53
CA TRP A 149 6.04 7.25 6.23
C TRP A 149 5.85 7.52 4.73
N THR A 150 6.46 6.78 3.81
CA THR A 150 6.32 6.99 2.35
C THR A 150 5.07 6.32 1.74
N ARG A 151 4.28 5.63 2.57
CA ARG A 151 3.15 4.79 2.14
C ARG A 151 1.84 5.05 2.86
N TYR A 152 1.86 5.82 3.94
CA TYR A 152 0.67 6.17 4.73
C TYR A 152 -0.46 6.79 3.89
N GLN A 153 -0.15 7.50 2.79
CA GLN A 153 -1.13 8.16 1.92
C GLN A 153 -2.36 7.30 1.56
N SER A 154 -2.17 6.03 1.16
CA SER A 154 -3.29 5.14 0.79
C SER A 154 -4.20 4.84 1.98
N PHE A 155 -3.60 4.60 3.14
CA PHE A 155 -4.31 4.30 4.38
C PHE A 155 -5.09 5.53 4.88
N GLY A 156 -4.45 6.70 4.88
CA GLY A 156 -5.08 7.97 5.28
C GLY A 156 -6.27 8.35 4.40
N ILE A 157 -6.18 8.11 3.08
CA ILE A 157 -7.31 8.28 2.16
C ILE A 157 -8.47 7.34 2.52
N GLY A 158 -8.17 6.08 2.87
CA GLY A 158 -9.17 5.13 3.36
C GLY A 158 -9.92 5.62 4.59
N ILE A 159 -9.21 6.20 5.58
CA ILE A 159 -9.85 6.80 6.76
C ILE A 159 -10.79 7.94 6.36
N LEU A 160 -10.35 8.84 5.47
CA LEU A 160 -11.16 9.96 5.00
C LEU A 160 -12.44 9.49 4.29
N PHE A 161 -12.34 8.52 3.40
CA PHE A 161 -13.53 7.94 2.73
C PHE A 161 -14.44 7.19 3.71
N GLY A 162 -13.89 6.49 4.69
CA GLY A 162 -14.67 5.87 5.77
C GLY A 162 -15.44 6.90 6.60
N TYR A 163 -14.81 8.05 6.89
CA TYR A 163 -15.48 9.17 7.54
C TYR A 163 -16.58 9.80 6.67
N CYS A 164 -16.32 9.98 5.37
CA CYS A 164 -17.34 10.43 4.42
C CYS A 164 -18.54 9.48 4.38
N LEU A 165 -18.31 8.17 4.32
CA LEU A 165 -19.35 7.15 4.33
C LEU A 165 -20.21 7.25 5.59
N TRP A 166 -19.57 7.37 6.76
CA TRP A 166 -20.27 7.57 8.04
C TRP A 166 -21.14 8.83 8.03
N ARG A 167 -20.65 9.95 7.46
CA ARG A 167 -21.40 11.21 7.43
C ARG A 167 -22.52 11.26 6.38
N CYS A 168 -22.41 10.48 5.30
CA CYS A 168 -23.41 10.41 4.25
C CYS A 168 -24.67 9.61 4.66
N ASN A 169 -24.60 8.82 5.73
CA ASN A 169 -25.73 8.06 6.30
C ASN A 169 -26.54 7.29 5.24
N GLY A 170 -25.84 6.59 4.32
CA GLY A 170 -26.46 5.78 3.27
C GLY A 170 -27.00 6.54 2.06
N LYS A 171 -26.89 7.87 2.00
CA LYS A 171 -27.37 8.66 0.85
C LYS A 171 -26.21 9.31 0.09
N MET A 172 -26.17 9.12 -1.22
CA MET A 172 -25.23 9.80 -2.10
C MET A 172 -25.51 11.32 -2.11
N PRO A 173 -24.55 12.18 -1.70
CA PRO A 173 -24.78 13.63 -1.66
C PRO A 173 -24.65 14.30 -3.04
N LEU A 174 -24.14 13.59 -4.06
CA LEU A 174 -23.95 14.11 -5.41
C LEU A 174 -25.22 13.96 -6.27
N SER A 175 -25.39 14.87 -7.23
CA SER A 175 -26.40 14.72 -8.29
C SER A 175 -26.06 13.52 -9.19
N LYS A 176 -27.04 13.00 -9.96
CA LYS A 176 -26.79 11.90 -10.91
C LYS A 176 -25.67 12.22 -11.90
N VAL A 177 -25.63 13.45 -12.41
CA VAL A 177 -24.57 13.94 -13.30
C VAL A 177 -23.23 13.96 -12.56
N GLY A 178 -23.20 14.50 -11.34
CA GLY A 178 -22.00 14.51 -10.51
C GLY A 178 -21.45 13.11 -10.21
N ASN A 179 -22.32 12.14 -9.94
CA ASN A 179 -21.95 10.75 -9.74
C ASN A 179 -21.28 10.16 -10.99
N VAL A 180 -21.89 10.33 -12.17
CA VAL A 180 -21.31 9.86 -13.44
C VAL A 180 -19.96 10.52 -13.72
N CYS A 181 -19.83 11.84 -13.50
CA CYS A 181 -18.55 12.54 -13.66
C CYS A 181 -17.47 11.93 -12.77
N MET A 182 -17.78 11.66 -11.49
CA MET A 182 -16.82 11.08 -10.56
C MET A 182 -16.45 9.64 -10.93
N TRP A 183 -17.37 8.84 -11.46
CA TRP A 183 -17.04 7.51 -12.02
C TRP A 183 -16.06 7.61 -13.20
N VAL A 184 -16.32 8.52 -14.14
CA VAL A 184 -15.43 8.77 -15.29
C VAL A 184 -14.05 9.25 -14.82
N ILE A 185 -14.02 10.17 -13.85
CA ILE A 185 -12.77 10.67 -13.25
C ILE A 185 -12.01 9.53 -12.57
N SER A 186 -12.67 8.70 -11.76
CA SER A 186 -12.03 7.55 -11.10
C SER A 186 -11.43 6.58 -12.11
N LEU A 187 -12.18 6.22 -13.16
CA LEU A 187 -11.68 5.34 -14.22
C LEU A 187 -10.49 5.98 -14.96
N GLY A 188 -10.58 7.27 -15.29
CA GLY A 188 -9.49 8.02 -15.91
C GLY A 188 -8.22 8.04 -15.06
N ILE A 189 -8.34 8.25 -13.75
CA ILE A 189 -7.21 8.20 -12.81
C ILE A 189 -6.61 6.79 -12.75
N MET A 190 -7.42 5.74 -12.65
CA MET A 190 -6.92 4.36 -12.63
C MET A 190 -6.17 4.01 -13.91
N LEU A 191 -6.72 4.37 -15.08
CA LEU A 191 -6.05 4.17 -16.36
C LEU A 191 -4.75 4.99 -16.46
N ALA A 192 -4.75 6.23 -15.98
CA ALA A 192 -3.54 7.06 -15.97
C ALA A 192 -2.45 6.50 -15.04
N VAL A 193 -2.81 5.98 -13.88
CA VAL A 193 -1.85 5.32 -12.97
C VAL A 193 -1.32 4.02 -13.56
N LEU A 194 -2.18 3.22 -14.21
CA LEU A 194 -1.79 1.94 -14.78
C LEU A 194 -0.91 2.09 -16.05
N TYR A 195 -1.34 2.93 -16.99
CA TYR A 195 -0.69 3.08 -18.29
C TYR A 195 0.28 4.25 -18.38
N GLY A 196 0.18 5.24 -17.49
CA GLY A 196 1.08 6.40 -17.47
C GLY A 196 2.57 6.03 -17.43
N PRO A 197 3.02 5.13 -16.53
CA PRO A 197 4.42 4.76 -16.47
C PRO A 197 4.79 3.63 -17.45
N TYR A 198 3.91 3.21 -18.36
CA TYR A 198 4.13 2.01 -19.18
C TYR A 198 5.45 2.03 -19.96
N GLU A 199 5.81 3.15 -20.59
CA GLU A 199 7.08 3.26 -21.33
C GLU A 199 8.30 3.16 -20.42
N LEU A 200 8.19 3.67 -19.20
CA LEU A 200 9.22 3.63 -18.18
C LEU A 200 9.39 2.18 -17.67
N ILE A 201 8.26 1.52 -17.39
CA ILE A 201 8.23 0.14 -16.92
C ILE A 201 8.72 -0.85 -17.99
N ALA A 202 8.33 -0.63 -19.24
CA ALA A 202 8.75 -1.44 -20.38
C ALA A 202 10.21 -1.19 -20.80
N GLY A 203 10.95 -0.29 -20.14
CA GLY A 203 12.33 0.04 -20.47
C GLY A 203 12.49 0.74 -21.83
N LYS A 204 11.42 1.30 -22.39
CA LYS A 204 11.44 2.01 -23.69
C LYS A 204 12.04 3.41 -23.58
N ARG A 205 11.95 4.02 -22.39
CA ARG A 205 12.48 5.35 -22.08
C ARG A 205 12.89 5.45 -20.62
N VAL A 206 13.97 6.19 -20.35
CA VAL A 206 14.36 6.57 -18.99
C VAL A 206 13.56 7.80 -18.55
N GLY A 207 12.90 7.70 -17.40
CA GLY A 207 12.06 8.76 -16.85
C GLY A 207 12.88 9.91 -16.25
N THR A 208 12.38 11.14 -16.39
CA THR A 208 13.00 12.28 -15.71
C THR A 208 12.81 12.17 -14.19
N VAL A 209 13.67 12.84 -13.40
CA VAL A 209 13.54 12.83 -11.92
C VAL A 209 12.16 13.33 -11.51
N ALA A 210 11.68 14.39 -12.16
CA ALA A 210 10.37 14.96 -11.89
C ALA A 210 9.24 13.96 -12.19
N GLU A 211 9.33 13.26 -13.32
CA GLU A 211 8.34 12.28 -13.74
C GLU A 211 8.24 11.10 -12.77
N THR A 212 9.38 10.51 -12.36
CA THR A 212 9.37 9.39 -11.41
C THR A 212 8.95 9.85 -10.02
N ALA A 213 9.38 11.02 -9.57
CA ALA A 213 9.00 11.57 -8.27
C ALA A 213 7.50 11.89 -8.19
N ILE A 214 6.92 12.50 -9.23
CA ILE A 214 5.48 12.78 -9.32
C ILE A 214 4.70 11.46 -9.27
N TYR A 215 5.11 10.47 -10.05
CA TYR A 215 4.45 9.16 -10.04
C TYR A 215 4.53 8.49 -8.66
N ASN A 216 5.71 8.51 -8.05
CA ASN A 216 5.97 7.92 -6.74
C ASN A 216 5.15 8.56 -5.60
N GLY A 217 4.94 9.88 -5.65
CA GLY A 217 4.11 10.60 -4.70
C GLY A 217 2.60 10.44 -4.96
N PHE A 218 2.17 10.63 -6.20
CA PHE A 218 0.75 10.77 -6.54
C PHE A 218 0.11 9.50 -7.11
N GLY A 219 0.85 8.55 -7.66
CA GLY A 219 0.28 7.34 -8.28
C GLY A 219 -0.57 6.53 -7.31
N ARG A 220 0.00 6.19 -6.14
CA ARG A 220 -0.73 5.48 -5.06
C ARG A 220 -1.90 6.29 -4.49
N THR A 221 -1.69 7.60 -4.33
CA THR A 221 -2.68 8.56 -3.82
C THR A 221 -3.88 8.63 -4.76
N GLY A 222 -3.64 8.83 -6.06
CA GLY A 222 -4.67 8.89 -7.09
C GLY A 222 -5.44 7.58 -7.20
N TRP A 223 -4.74 6.44 -7.21
CA TRP A 223 -5.37 5.12 -7.19
C TRP A 223 -6.29 4.93 -5.97
N SER A 224 -5.82 5.33 -4.80
CA SER A 224 -6.58 5.20 -3.55
C SER A 224 -7.80 6.13 -3.51
N ILE A 225 -7.71 7.35 -4.05
CA ILE A 225 -8.86 8.25 -4.19
C ILE A 225 -9.90 7.66 -5.16
N ALA A 226 -9.44 7.17 -6.31
CA ALA A 226 -10.31 6.60 -7.33
C ALA A 226 -11.06 5.37 -6.80
N LEU A 227 -10.35 4.45 -6.14
CA LEU A 227 -10.96 3.27 -5.49
C LEU A 227 -11.86 3.67 -4.33
N GLY A 228 -11.42 4.61 -3.47
CA GLY A 228 -12.19 5.09 -2.34
C GLY A 228 -13.55 5.63 -2.78
N TYR A 229 -13.60 6.37 -3.90
CA TYR A 229 -14.85 6.84 -4.48
C TYR A 229 -15.73 5.70 -5.01
N ILE A 230 -15.16 4.71 -5.70
CA ILE A 230 -15.92 3.54 -6.19
C ILE A 230 -16.57 2.80 -5.01
N ILE A 231 -15.82 2.56 -3.94
CA ILE A 231 -16.33 1.92 -2.72
C ILE A 231 -17.44 2.77 -2.11
N LEU A 232 -17.22 4.09 -1.95
CA LEU A 232 -18.22 5.02 -1.43
C LEU A 232 -19.51 4.97 -2.27
N ALA A 233 -19.41 4.99 -3.60
CA ALA A 233 -20.56 4.94 -4.49
C ALA A 233 -21.33 3.61 -4.38
N CYS A 234 -20.62 2.49 -4.25
CA CYS A 234 -21.22 1.17 -4.03
C CYS A 234 -21.96 1.10 -2.69
N CYS A 235 -21.33 1.55 -1.59
CA CYS A 235 -21.94 1.55 -0.26
C CYS A 235 -23.12 2.53 -0.10
N LEU A 236 -23.19 3.59 -0.93
CA LEU A 236 -24.30 4.56 -0.95
C LEU A 236 -25.36 4.22 -2.02
N GLU A 237 -25.47 2.94 -2.41
CA GLU A 237 -26.46 2.41 -3.36
C GLU A 237 -26.46 3.07 -4.75
N SER A 238 -25.36 3.76 -5.10
CA SER A 238 -25.19 4.50 -6.36
C SER A 238 -24.19 3.83 -7.31
N GLY A 239 -23.83 2.57 -7.03
CA GLY A 239 -22.88 1.77 -7.81
C GLY A 239 -23.50 0.91 -8.92
N GLY A 240 -24.83 0.75 -8.96
CA GLY A 240 -25.52 -0.03 -9.99
C GLY A 240 -24.95 -1.44 -10.16
N TRP A 241 -24.70 -1.85 -11.41
CA TRP A 241 -24.16 -3.17 -11.76
C TRP A 241 -22.78 -3.46 -11.15
N VAL A 242 -21.97 -2.43 -10.90
CA VAL A 242 -20.64 -2.61 -10.29
C VAL A 242 -20.79 -3.10 -8.86
N ASN A 243 -21.78 -2.56 -8.13
CA ASN A 243 -22.09 -3.02 -6.78
C ASN A 243 -22.58 -4.48 -6.79
N GLU A 244 -23.43 -4.86 -7.74
CA GLU A 244 -23.91 -6.26 -7.89
C GLU A 244 -22.76 -7.24 -8.15
N LEU A 245 -21.81 -6.87 -9.02
CA LEU A 245 -20.63 -7.68 -9.30
C LEU A 245 -19.73 -7.80 -8.05
N LEU A 246 -19.43 -6.68 -7.40
CA LEU A 246 -18.51 -6.65 -6.24
C LEU A 246 -19.10 -7.30 -4.98
N SER A 247 -20.43 -7.27 -4.83
CA SER A 247 -21.14 -7.92 -3.72
C SER A 247 -21.59 -9.35 -4.02
N TRP A 248 -21.11 -9.92 -5.13
CA TRP A 248 -21.54 -11.25 -5.56
C TRP A 248 -21.21 -12.32 -4.51
N PRO A 249 -22.20 -13.12 -4.04
CA PRO A 249 -21.98 -14.14 -3.01
C PRO A 249 -20.95 -15.22 -3.39
N GLY A 250 -20.67 -15.40 -4.68
CA GLY A 250 -19.62 -16.31 -5.15
C GLY A 250 -18.22 -15.92 -4.67
N PHE A 251 -17.99 -14.67 -4.27
CA PHE A 251 -16.72 -14.22 -3.70
C PHE A 251 -16.59 -14.48 -2.19
N VAL A 252 -17.65 -14.89 -1.49
CA VAL A 252 -17.61 -15.13 -0.04
C VAL A 252 -16.55 -16.17 0.38
N PRO A 253 -16.38 -17.31 -0.31
CA PRO A 253 -15.33 -18.29 0.04
C PRO A 253 -13.89 -17.77 -0.16
N LEU A 254 -13.71 -16.69 -0.93
CA LEU A 254 -12.42 -16.06 -1.19
C LEU A 254 -12.16 -14.87 -0.24
N ALA A 255 -13.15 -14.47 0.55
CA ALA A 255 -13.08 -13.31 1.43
C ALA A 255 -12.68 -13.66 2.88
N GLU A 256 -12.52 -14.96 3.19
CA GLU A 256 -12.07 -15.44 4.51
C GLU A 256 -10.55 -15.60 4.61
#